data_AF-A0A392REI7-F1
#
_entry.id   AF-A0A392REI7-F1
#
_cell.length_a   1.000
_cell.length_b   1.000
_cell.length_c   1.000
_cell.angle_alpha   90.00
_cell.angle_beta   90.00
_cell.angle_gamma   90.00
#
_symmetry.space_group_name_H-M   'P 1'
#
loop_
_entity.id
_entity.type
_entity.pdbx_description
1 polymer ?
#
loop_
_entity_poly.entity_id
_entity_poly.type
_entity_poly.pdbx_seq_one_letter_code
_entity_poly.pdbx_strand_id
1 'polypeptide(L)'
;PCSPLVNVLLSVVEPLGYPLILAQSWKSNDPCDGSWSPYITCSNGNITTINFQNKGFSGSISPSFASLSSLTRLLLANNHLTGTIPKELASMPALKELDVSNNLLYGQIPSFRAGVVVNTNGNPDIGKDKPHGSPGSSSGG
;
A
#
# COMPACT_ATOMS: atom_id res chain seq x y z
N PRO A 1 -2.00 -22.57 13.09
CA PRO A 1 -1.84 -21.13 13.38
C PRO A 1 -1.66 -20.33 12.08
N CYS A 2 -2.41 -19.25 11.87
CA CYS A 2 -2.19 -18.36 10.71
C CYS A 2 -0.88 -17.59 10.89
N SER A 3 -0.13 -17.37 9.80
CA SER A 3 1.06 -16.53 9.86
C SER A 3 0.68 -15.10 10.26
N PRO A 4 1.38 -14.46 11.21
CA PRO A 4 1.16 -13.04 11.54
C PRO A 4 1.22 -12.11 10.32
N LEU A 5 1.96 -12.50 9.28
CA LEU A 5 2.06 -11.77 8.02
C LEU A 5 0.74 -11.75 7.22
N VAL A 6 -0.07 -12.81 7.32
CA VAL A 6 -1.39 -12.86 6.65
C VAL A 6 -2.35 -11.86 7.27
N ASN A 7 -2.32 -11.68 8.58
CA ASN A 7 -3.17 -10.68 9.26
C ASN A 7 -2.79 -9.25 8.87
N VAL A 8 -1.49 -8.98 8.69
CA VAL A 8 -1.01 -7.69 8.15
C VAL A 8 -1.46 -7.49 6.71
N LEU A 9 -1.40 -8.54 5.88
CA LEU A 9 -1.84 -8.43 4.49
C LEU A 9 -3.35 -8.21 4.38
N LEU A 10 -4.15 -8.86 5.23
CA LEU A 10 -5.59 -8.61 5.33
C LEU A 10 -5.90 -7.14 5.67
N SER A 11 -5.24 -6.57 6.69
CA SER A 11 -5.45 -5.16 7.08
C SER A 11 -4.90 -4.16 6.07
N VAL A 12 -3.92 -4.57 5.26
CA VAL A 12 -3.38 -3.79 4.15
C VAL A 12 -4.33 -3.74 2.97
N VAL A 13 -4.97 -4.87 2.63
CA VAL A 13 -5.81 -4.97 1.42
C VAL A 13 -7.27 -4.63 1.66
N GLU A 14 -7.73 -4.66 2.92
CA GLU A 14 -9.10 -4.30 3.29
C GLU A 14 -9.50 -2.91 2.77
N PRO A 15 -8.69 -1.84 2.97
CA PRO A 15 -9.00 -0.53 2.43
C PRO A 15 -8.87 -0.41 0.92
N LEU A 16 -8.35 -1.42 0.21
CA LEU A 16 -8.11 -1.38 -1.24
C LEU A 16 -9.35 -1.77 -2.09
N GLY A 17 -10.50 -1.92 -1.44
CA GLY A 17 -11.76 -2.30 -2.09
C GLY A 17 -11.96 -3.81 -2.25
N TYR A 18 -11.34 -4.63 -1.38
CA TYR A 18 -11.43 -6.10 -1.43
C TYR A 18 -11.12 -6.68 -2.82
N PRO A 19 -9.85 -6.61 -3.27
CA PRO A 19 -9.49 -7.15 -4.56
C PRO A 19 -9.65 -8.68 -4.57
N LEU A 20 -10.75 -9.17 -5.17
CA LEU A 20 -11.01 -10.59 -5.38
C LEU A 20 -9.83 -11.31 -6.05
N ILE A 21 -9.00 -10.58 -6.80
CA ILE A 21 -7.79 -11.10 -7.43
C ILE A 21 -6.72 -11.55 -6.42
N LEU A 22 -6.67 -10.95 -5.23
CA LEU A 22 -5.81 -11.42 -4.14
C LEU A 22 -6.44 -12.63 -3.46
N ALA A 23 -7.74 -12.58 -3.13
CA ALA A 23 -8.45 -13.70 -2.51
C ALA A 23 -8.44 -15.00 -3.34
N GLN A 24 -8.46 -14.91 -4.67
CA GLN A 24 -8.35 -16.06 -5.58
C GLN A 24 -6.95 -16.70 -5.59
N SER A 25 -5.92 -15.96 -5.14
CA SER A 25 -4.51 -16.39 -5.17
C SER A 25 -4.03 -16.95 -3.83
N TRP A 26 -4.78 -16.80 -2.74
CA TRP A 26 -4.39 -17.24 -1.39
C TRP A 26 -4.60 -18.74 -1.21
N LYS A 27 -3.81 -19.54 -1.93
CA LYS A 27 -3.77 -20.99 -1.79
C LYS A 27 -2.99 -21.46 -0.54
N SER A 28 -2.39 -20.53 0.20
CA SER A 28 -1.53 -20.80 1.35
C SER A 28 -1.58 -19.69 2.40
N ASN A 29 -1.35 -20.08 3.66
CA ASN A 29 -1.29 -19.21 4.83
C ASN A 29 0.11 -18.62 5.07
N ASP A 30 1.04 -18.79 4.13
CA ASP A 30 2.37 -18.20 4.17
C ASP A 30 2.64 -17.38 2.89
N PRO A 31 2.69 -16.03 2.97
CA PRO A 31 2.99 -15.20 1.82
C PRO A 31 4.42 -15.38 1.28
N CYS A 32 5.29 -16.07 2.01
CA CYS A 32 6.67 -16.33 1.64
C CYS A 32 6.93 -17.75 1.09
N ASP A 33 5.89 -18.57 0.89
CA ASP A 33 6.03 -19.91 0.32
C ASP A 33 6.15 -19.93 -1.23
N GLY A 34 6.12 -18.75 -1.85
CA GLY A 34 6.22 -18.56 -3.29
C GLY A 34 4.88 -18.53 -4.02
N SER A 35 3.77 -18.95 -3.41
CA SER A 35 2.45 -18.96 -4.07
C SER A 35 1.89 -17.55 -4.34
N TRP A 36 2.44 -16.52 -3.69
CA TRP A 36 2.06 -15.11 -3.85
C TRP A 36 2.97 -14.35 -4.83
N SER A 37 3.97 -15.01 -5.41
CA SER A 37 4.77 -14.45 -6.49
C SER A 37 3.92 -14.31 -7.77
N PRO A 38 4.12 -13.25 -8.58
CA PRO A 38 5.19 -12.25 -8.48
C PRO A 38 4.85 -11.01 -7.61
N TYR A 39 3.71 -11.00 -6.90
CA TYR A 39 3.22 -9.81 -6.19
C TYR A 39 3.93 -9.58 -4.87
N ILE A 40 4.25 -10.66 -4.15
CA ILE A 40 4.99 -10.63 -2.90
C ILE A 40 6.32 -11.34 -3.13
N THR A 41 7.41 -10.67 -2.76
CA THR A 41 8.74 -11.27 -2.67
C THR A 41 9.19 -11.28 -1.23
N CYS A 42 9.75 -12.41 -0.80
CA CYS A 42 10.33 -12.56 0.52
C CYS A 42 11.83 -12.85 0.47
N SER A 43 12.53 -12.46 1.53
CA SER A 43 13.91 -12.84 1.82
C SER A 43 13.98 -13.27 3.28
N ASN A 44 14.57 -14.45 3.54
CA ASN A 44 14.68 -15.01 4.90
C ASN A 44 13.34 -15.01 5.67
N GLY A 45 12.25 -15.42 4.99
CA GLY A 45 10.91 -15.48 5.58
C GLY A 45 10.23 -14.13 5.86
N ASN A 46 10.81 -13.02 5.42
CA ASN A 46 10.26 -11.68 5.59
C ASN A 46 9.88 -11.07 4.24
N ILE A 47 8.74 -10.36 4.19
CA ILE A 47 8.29 -9.64 3.00
C ILE A 47 9.24 -8.46 2.74
N THR A 48 9.88 -8.46 1.56
CA THR A 48 10.82 -7.42 1.14
C THR A 48 10.28 -6.56 0.01
N THR A 49 9.32 -7.06 -0.77
CA THR A 49 8.68 -6.32 -1.85
C THR A 49 7.20 -6.65 -1.96
N ILE A 50 6.39 -5.60 -2.10
CA ILE A 50 4.99 -5.68 -2.47
C ILE A 50 4.82 -4.92 -3.79
N ASN A 51 4.40 -5.63 -4.83
CA ASN A 51 4.09 -5.07 -6.13
C ASN A 51 2.62 -5.29 -6.47
N PHE A 52 1.84 -4.23 -6.31
CA PHE A 52 0.42 -4.15 -6.66
C PHE A 52 0.15 -3.09 -7.73
N GLN A 53 1.11 -2.86 -8.62
CA GLN A 53 0.92 -1.94 -9.74
C GLN A 53 -0.12 -2.47 -10.73
N ASN A 54 -0.90 -1.57 -11.35
CA ASN A 54 -1.86 -1.91 -12.42
C ASN A 54 -2.90 -2.96 -12.01
N LYS A 55 -3.47 -2.86 -10.81
CA LYS A 55 -4.47 -3.80 -10.29
C LYS A 55 -5.87 -3.22 -10.18
N GLY A 56 -6.05 -1.96 -10.57
CA GLY A 56 -7.32 -1.25 -10.48
C GLY A 56 -7.79 -1.03 -9.04
N PHE A 57 -6.89 -1.14 -8.06
CA PHE A 57 -7.21 -0.99 -6.64
C PHE A 57 -7.73 0.43 -6.37
N SER A 58 -8.71 0.55 -5.48
CA SER A 58 -9.32 1.83 -5.08
C SER A 58 -9.20 2.00 -3.56
N GLY A 59 -9.84 3.02 -2.97
CA GLY A 59 -9.78 3.25 -1.53
C GLY A 59 -8.47 3.90 -1.10
N SER A 60 -7.91 3.59 0.08
CA SER A 60 -6.76 4.33 0.65
C SER A 60 -5.56 3.45 0.98
N ILE A 61 -4.38 4.06 1.05
CA ILE A 61 -3.16 3.37 1.48
C ILE A 61 -3.23 3.16 3.00
N SER A 62 -3.18 1.90 3.43
CA SER A 62 -3.24 1.54 4.85
C SER A 62 -1.93 1.91 5.59
N PRO A 63 -1.98 2.55 6.78
CA PRO A 63 -0.78 2.75 7.60
C PRO A 63 -0.16 1.42 8.08
N SER A 64 -0.91 0.32 8.05
CA SER A 64 -0.45 -1.01 8.50
C SER A 64 0.73 -1.57 7.70
N PHE A 65 0.99 -1.06 6.49
CA PHE A 65 2.23 -1.36 5.75
C PHE A 65 3.49 -1.06 6.58
N ALA A 66 3.44 -0.09 7.49
CA ALA A 66 4.56 0.26 8.35
C ALA A 66 4.99 -0.85 9.33
N SER A 67 4.12 -1.84 9.58
CA SER A 67 4.45 -3.01 10.40
C SER A 67 5.42 -3.97 9.70
N LEU A 68 5.56 -3.89 8.38
CA LEU A 68 6.49 -4.69 7.59
C LEU A 68 7.89 -4.07 7.63
N SER A 69 8.59 -4.24 8.74
CA SER A 69 9.90 -3.63 9.01
C SER A 69 10.99 -4.00 8.00
N SER A 70 10.85 -5.15 7.31
CA SER A 70 11.77 -5.62 6.27
C SER A 70 11.41 -5.17 4.85
N LEU A 71 10.28 -4.48 4.67
CA LEU A 71 9.81 -4.06 3.34
C LEU A 71 10.75 -2.99 2.76
N THR A 72 11.30 -3.28 1.59
CA THR A 72 12.23 -2.39 0.88
C THR A 72 11.57 -1.64 -0.26
N ARG A 73 10.57 -2.24 -0.90
CA ARG A 73 9.85 -1.67 -2.05
C ARG A 73 8.34 -1.85 -1.88
N LEU A 74 7.61 -0.75 -1.97
CA LEU A 74 6.15 -0.73 -2.01
C LEU A 74 5.71 -0.05 -3.31
N LEU A 75 5.20 -0.85 -4.25
CA LEU A 75 4.86 -0.39 -5.60
C LEU A 75 3.35 -0.48 -5.81
N LEU A 76 2.70 0.68 -5.85
CA LEU A 76 1.24 0.87 -5.91
C LEU A 76 0.80 1.72 -7.12
N ALA A 77 1.71 1.97 -8.06
CA ALA A 77 1.46 2.83 -9.21
C ALA A 77 0.34 2.33 -10.14
N ASN A 78 -0.29 3.25 -10.85
CA ASN A 78 -1.35 2.97 -11.83
C ASN A 78 -2.54 2.23 -11.21
N ASN A 79 -3.11 2.83 -10.17
CA ASN A 79 -4.33 2.37 -9.52
C ASN A 79 -5.28 3.56 -9.35
N HIS A 80 -6.40 3.35 -8.66
CA HIS A 80 -7.40 4.37 -8.33
C HIS A 80 -7.37 4.73 -6.84
N LEU A 81 -6.18 4.68 -6.21
CA LEU A 81 -6.02 4.96 -4.79
C LEU A 81 -6.27 6.44 -4.50
N THR A 82 -6.94 6.70 -3.39
CA THR A 82 -7.36 8.02 -2.89
C THR A 82 -6.84 8.22 -1.46
N GLY A 83 -7.09 9.40 -0.88
CA GLY A 83 -6.59 9.73 0.45
C GLY A 83 -5.17 10.28 0.41
N THR A 84 -4.51 10.23 1.57
CA THR A 84 -3.14 10.73 1.74
C THR A 84 -2.13 9.60 1.81
N ILE A 85 -0.85 9.90 1.57
CA ILE A 85 0.24 8.97 1.89
C ILE A 85 0.40 8.91 3.42
N PRO A 86 0.26 7.75 4.09
CA PRO A 86 0.39 7.66 5.53
C PRO A 86 1.80 8.03 6.00
N LYS A 87 1.89 8.85 7.05
CA LYS A 87 3.18 9.29 7.61
C LYS A 87 3.97 8.12 8.22
N GLU A 88 3.28 7.05 8.61
CA GLU A 88 3.84 5.83 9.15
C GLU A 88 4.77 5.14 8.13
N LEU A 89 4.55 5.33 6.83
CA LEU A 89 5.46 4.78 5.81
C LEU A 89 6.84 5.44 5.87
N ALA A 90 6.92 6.68 6.35
CA ALA A 90 8.19 7.39 6.46
C ALA A 90 9.07 6.88 7.61
N SER A 91 8.50 6.15 8.59
CA SER A 91 9.26 5.55 9.70
C SER A 91 9.76 4.13 9.40
N MET A 92 9.48 3.58 8.22
CA MET A 92 9.85 2.22 7.86
C MET A 92 11.38 2.05 7.73
N PRO A 93 12.01 1.17 8.53
CA PRO A 93 13.46 1.12 8.66
C PRO A 93 14.17 0.48 7.45
N ALA A 94 13.49 -0.30 6.62
CA ALA A 94 14.08 -0.92 5.44
C ALA A 94 13.63 -0.29 4.10
N LEU A 95 12.64 0.62 4.12
CA LEU A 95 12.06 1.16 2.89
C LEU A 95 13.12 1.94 2.10
N LYS A 96 13.14 1.69 0.78
CA LYS A 96 14.03 2.32 -0.20
C LYS A 96 13.25 2.91 -1.36
N GLU A 97 12.09 2.35 -1.68
CA GLU A 97 11.26 2.77 -2.80
C GLU A 97 9.78 2.74 -2.44
N LEU A 98 9.11 3.87 -2.63
CA LEU A 98 7.66 4.00 -2.61
C LEU A 98 7.22 4.59 -3.95
N ASP A 99 6.52 3.78 -4.75
CA ASP A 99 5.93 4.25 -6.01
C ASP A 99 4.42 4.26 -5.90
N VAL A 100 3.85 5.45 -5.82
CA VAL A 100 2.40 5.70 -5.79
C VAL A 100 1.95 6.54 -6.98
N SER A 101 2.75 6.57 -8.05
CA SER A 101 2.46 7.37 -9.24
C SER A 101 1.17 6.94 -9.93
N ASN A 102 0.54 7.87 -10.66
CA ASN A 102 -0.70 7.65 -11.40
C ASN A 102 -1.82 7.06 -10.52
N ASN A 103 -2.21 7.82 -9.50
CA ASN A 103 -3.34 7.55 -8.59
C ASN A 103 -4.15 8.85 -8.39
N LEU A 104 -5.07 8.84 -7.42
CA LEU A 104 -5.93 9.97 -7.03
C LEU A 104 -5.60 10.45 -5.61
N LEU A 105 -4.32 10.38 -5.22
CA LEU A 105 -3.86 10.80 -3.89
C LEU A 105 -3.80 12.33 -3.79
N TYR A 106 -3.99 12.81 -2.56
CA TYR A 106 -3.92 14.23 -2.22
C TYR A 106 -3.15 14.46 -0.92
N GLY A 107 -2.97 15.72 -0.53
CA GLY A 107 -2.30 16.09 0.70
C GLY A 107 -0.78 16.21 0.58
N GLN A 108 -0.14 16.53 1.70
CA GLN A 108 1.31 16.70 1.77
C GLN A 108 2.04 15.35 1.73
N ILE A 109 3.21 15.33 1.11
CA ILE A 109 4.10 14.17 1.12
C ILE A 109 4.80 14.11 2.48
N PRO A 110 4.75 12.99 3.22
CA PRO A 110 5.52 12.83 4.44
C PRO A 110 7.02 13.01 4.23
N SER A 111 7.73 13.44 5.28
CA SER A 111 9.20 13.57 5.22
C SER A 111 9.88 12.21 5.38
N PHE A 112 10.21 11.56 4.26
CA PHE A 112 11.00 10.34 4.26
C PHE A 112 12.49 10.62 4.54
N ARG A 113 13.19 9.66 5.13
CA ARG A 113 14.64 9.74 5.33
C ARG A 113 15.39 9.82 3.99
N ALA A 114 16.60 10.37 4.02
CA ALA A 114 17.48 10.43 2.86
C ALA A 114 17.70 9.05 2.21
N GLY A 115 17.70 9.00 0.89
CA GLY A 115 17.90 7.78 0.11
C GLY A 115 16.66 6.94 -0.17
N VAL A 116 15.49 7.30 0.39
CA VAL A 116 14.21 6.73 -0.04
C VAL A 116 13.74 7.44 -1.30
N VAL A 117 13.54 6.69 -2.37
CA VAL A 117 12.94 7.19 -3.61
C VAL A 117 11.43 7.16 -3.47
N VAL A 118 10.78 8.32 -3.58
CA VAL A 118 9.33 8.45 -3.49
C VAL A 118 8.83 9.03 -4.81
N ASN A 119 8.05 8.23 -5.57
CA ASN A 119 7.46 8.66 -6.83
C ASN A 119 5.96 8.91 -6.64
N THR A 120 5.56 10.18 -6.75
CA THR A 120 4.16 10.63 -6.63
C THR A 120 3.61 11.24 -7.93
N ASN A 121 4.36 11.15 -9.03
CA ASN A 121 3.98 11.77 -10.31
C ASN A 121 2.61 11.27 -10.79
N GLY A 122 1.85 12.13 -11.47
CA GLY A 122 0.53 11.77 -12.00
C GLY A 122 -0.59 11.69 -10.97
N ASN A 123 -0.36 12.10 -9.72
CA ASN A 123 -1.44 12.38 -8.76
C ASN A 123 -1.81 13.88 -8.85
N PRO A 124 -3.04 14.24 -9.24
CA PRO A 124 -3.40 15.63 -9.55
C PRO A 124 -3.43 16.56 -8.34
N ASP A 125 -3.59 16.02 -7.12
CA ASP A 125 -3.86 16.81 -5.91
C ASP A 125 -2.83 16.61 -4.79
N ILE A 126 -1.69 15.99 -5.07
CA ILE A 126 -0.54 16.00 -4.17
C ILE A 126 -0.08 17.46 -3.93
N GLY A 127 0.18 17.78 -2.67
CA GLY A 127 0.52 19.13 -2.21
C GLY A 127 -0.69 20.04 -1.96
N LYS A 128 -1.92 19.59 -2.23
CA LYS A 128 -3.17 20.33 -2.01
C LYS A 128 -3.99 19.73 -0.88
N ASP A 129 -4.92 20.53 -0.36
CA ASP A 129 -5.95 20.05 0.57
C ASP A 129 -6.92 19.07 -0.10
N LYS A 130 -7.72 18.37 0.72
CA LYS A 130 -8.69 17.38 0.24
C LYS A 130 -9.61 17.98 -0.84
N PRO A 131 -9.78 17.32 -2.00
CA PRO A 131 -10.69 17.79 -3.03
C PRO A 131 -12.12 17.94 -2.49
N HIS A 132 -12.70 19.13 -2.63
CA HIS A 132 -14.11 19.42 -2.33
C HIS A 132 -15.01 18.65 -3.31
N GLY A 133 -15.31 17.39 -3.02
CA GLY A 133 -16.15 16.56 -3.90
C GLY A 133 -16.22 15.07 -3.55
N SER A 134 -15.39 14.57 -2.62
CA SER A 134 -15.59 13.19 -2.12
C SER A 134 -16.86 13.13 -1.27
N PRO A 135 -17.83 12.24 -1.56
CA PRO A 135 -18.98 12.03 -0.68
C PRO A 135 -18.44 11.50 0.65
N GLY A 136 -18.40 12.37 1.66
CA GLY A 136 -18.21 11.94 3.03
C GLY A 136 -19.46 11.21 3.46
N SER A 137 -19.30 9.98 3.96
CA SER A 137 -20.34 9.23 4.63
C SER A 137 -20.94 10.08 5.75
N SER A 138 -22.05 10.76 5.48
CA SER A 138 -22.98 11.24 6.48
C SER A 138 -23.84 10.07 6.93
N SER A 139 -23.32 9.26 7.85
CA SER A 139 -24.15 8.44 8.72
C SER A 139 -24.45 9.27 9.97
N GLY A 140 -25.45 10.15 9.82
CA GLY A 140 -26.24 10.65 10.94
C GLY A 140 -27.47 9.77 11.09
N GLY A 141 -27.68 9.24 12.29
CA GLY A 141 -28.78 8.35 12.68
C GLY A 141 -28.46 7.67 13.99
#